data_AF-A0A1I3TC36-F1
#
_entry.id   AF-A0A1I3TC36-F1
#
_cell.length_a   1.000
_cell.length_b   1.000
_cell.length_c   1.000
_cell.angle_alpha   90.00
_cell.angle_beta   90.00
_cell.angle_gamma   90.00
#
_symmetry.space_group_name_H-M   'P 1'
#
loop_
_entity.id
_entity.type
_entity.pdbx_description
1 polymer ?
#
loop_
_entity_poly.entity_id
_entity_poly.type
_entity_poly.pdbx_seq_one_letter_code
_entity_poly.pdbx_strand_id
1 'polypeptide(L)' 'MDYRAYILEDDGRITGVHELDCANDEEAKEKAAQLLDGHDLDVWRRERHLVRLKHQKRQVELP' A
#
# COMPACT_ATOMS: atom_id res chain seq x y z
N MET A 1 -9.86 10.99 -9.21
CA MET A 1 -9.81 9.80 -8.34
C MET A 1 -9.41 10.24 -6.94
N ASP A 2 -9.99 9.66 -5.90
CA ASP A 2 -9.75 10.08 -4.51
C ASP A 2 -8.78 9.19 -3.73
N TYR A 3 -8.40 8.05 -4.31
CA TYR A 3 -7.57 7.04 -3.67
C TYR A 3 -6.10 7.22 -4.03
N ARG A 4 -5.25 7.18 -3.00
CA ARG A 4 -3.80 7.31 -3.12
C ARG A 4 -3.14 6.26 -2.25
N ALA A 5 -2.24 5.48 -2.86
CA ALA A 5 -1.36 4.57 -2.14
C ALA A 5 0.00 5.23 -1.97
N TYR A 6 0.43 5.42 -0.74
CA TYR A 6 1.75 5.93 -0.39
C TYR A 6 2.68 4.75 -0.13
N ILE A 7 3.79 4.69 -0.86
CA ILE A 7 4.82 3.67 -0.68
C ILE A 7 5.74 4.13 0.44
N LEU A 8 5.86 3.28 1.45
CA LEU A 8 6.67 3.48 2.65
C LEU A 8 7.85 2.49 2.61
N GLU A 9 9.05 3.01 2.84
CA GLU A 9 10.22 2.18 3.13
C GLU A 9 10.16 1.60 4.55
N ASP A 10 11.08 0.68 4.86
CA ASP A 10 11.21 0.01 6.18
C ASP A 10 11.35 1.03 7.35
N ASP A 11 11.91 2.22 7.07
CA ASP A 11 12.05 3.35 8.02
C ASP A 11 10.76 4.19 8.17
N GLY A 12 9.69 3.87 7.43
CA GLY A 12 8.44 4.63 7.40
C GLY A 12 8.50 5.91 6.55
N ARG A 13 9.56 6.06 5.76
CA ARG A 13 9.72 7.19 4.82
C ARG A 13 8.91 6.96 3.56
N ILE A 14 8.16 7.98 3.13
CA ILE A 14 7.42 7.93 1.87
C ILE A 14 8.39 8.11 0.71
N THR A 15 8.49 7.11 -0.16
CA THR A 15 9.32 7.16 -1.38
C THR A 15 8.51 7.39 -2.65
N GLY A 16 7.21 7.11 -2.61
CA GLY A 16 6.35 7.24 -3.77
C GLY A 16 4.89 7.41 -3.42
N VAL A 17 4.14 7.90 -4.38
CA VAL A 17 2.69 7.97 -4.35
C VAL A 17 2.15 7.37 -5.65
N HIS A 18 1.15 6.51 -5.52
CA HIS A 18 0.43 5.91 -6.62
C HIS A 18 -1.03 6.33 -6.53
N GLU A 19 -1.52 7.05 -7.54
CA GLU A 19 -2.94 7.36 -7.63
C GLU A 19 -3.69 6.11 -8.07
N LEU A 20 -4.62 5.65 -7.23
CA LEU A 20 -5.41 4.46 -7.49
C LEU A 20 -6.73 4.88 -8.14
N ASP A 21 -6.94 4.44 -9.37
CA ASP A 21 -8.26 4.50 -10.00
C ASP A 21 -9.08 3.29 -9.57
N CYS A 22 -9.94 3.49 -8.56
CA CYS A 22 -10.78 2.46 -7.95
C CYS A 22 -12.16 3.07 -7.63
N ALA A 23 -13.23 2.29 -7.79
CA ALA A 23 -14.57 2.76 -7.48
C ALA A 23 -14.89 2.67 -5.97
N ASN A 24 -14.27 1.72 -5.26
CA ASN A 24 -14.56 1.43 -3.86
C ASN A 24 -13.29 1.10 -3.05
N ASP A 25 -13.47 1.06 -1.72
CA ASP A 25 -12.37 0.80 -0.79
C ASP A 25 -11.82 -0.63 -0.91
N GLU A 26 -12.61 -1.60 -1.41
CA GLU A 26 -12.15 -2.99 -1.60
C GLU A 26 -11.19 -3.11 -2.79
N GLU A 27 -11.56 -2.56 -3.95
CA GLU A 27 -10.68 -2.51 -5.13
C GLU A 27 -9.38 -1.75 -4.82
N ALA A 28 -9.46 -0.67 -4.02
CA ALA A 28 -8.28 0.06 -3.61
C ALA A 28 -7.31 -0.80 -2.79
N LYS A 29 -7.86 -1.65 -1.91
CA LYS A 29 -7.06 -2.62 -1.12
C LYS A 29 -6.45 -3.69 -2.02
N GLU A 30 -7.20 -4.23 -2.97
CA GLU A 30 -6.71 -5.26 -3.89
C GLU A 30 -5.60 -4.74 -4.80
N LYS A 31 -5.75 -3.53 -5.35
CA LYS A 31 -4.69 -2.90 -6.15
C LYS A 31 -3.46 -2.56 -5.31
N ALA A 32 -3.65 -2.04 -4.10
CA ALA A 32 -2.55 -1.75 -3.21
C ALA A 32 -1.83 -3.04 -2.76
N ALA A 33 -2.54 -4.15 -2.55
CA ALA A 33 -1.93 -5.44 -2.23
C ALA A 33 -1.05 -5.98 -3.38
N GLN A 34 -1.42 -5.71 -4.64
CA GLN A 34 -0.60 -6.06 -5.80
C GLN A 34 0.65 -5.18 -5.93
N LEU A 35 0.62 -3.95 -5.40
CA LEU A 35 1.77 -3.05 -5.36
C LEU A 35 2.73 -3.35 -4.20
N LEU A 36 2.35 -4.24 -3.29
CA LEU A 36 3.09 -4.59 -2.07
C LEU A 36 4.33 -5.45 -2.41
N ASP A 37 5.29 -4.84 -3.09
CA ASP A 37 6.55 -5.46 -3.51
C ASP A 37 7.65 -5.15 -2.49
N GLY A 38 7.65 -5.86 -1.36
CA GLY A 38 8.70 -5.73 -0.34
C GLY A 38 8.76 -4.38 0.39
N HIS A 39 7.81 -3.48 0.14
CA HIS A 39 7.66 -2.18 0.79
C HIS A 39 6.29 -2.08 1.48
N ASP A 40 6.23 -1.30 2.56
CA ASP A 40 4.95 -1.01 3.20
C ASP A 40 4.14 -0.03 2.35
N LEU A 41 2.82 -0.13 2.41
CA LEU A 41 1.91 0.70 1.64
C LEU A 41 0.81 1.25 2.53
N ASP A 42 0.51 2.54 2.38
CA ASP A 42 -0.55 3.22 3.10
C ASP A 42 -1.61 3.72 2.11
N VAL A 43 -2.84 3.19 2.21
CA VAL A 43 -3.93 3.55 1.30
C VAL A 43 -4.79 4.62 1.96
N TRP A 44 -4.90 5.76 1.28
CA TRP A 44 -5.68 6.92 1.70
C TRP A 44 -6.77 7.22 0.68
N ARG A 45 -7.87 7.76 1.17
CA ARG A 45 -8.94 8.35 0.39
C ARG A 45 -9.14 9.80 0.82
N ARG A 46 -8.61 10.75 0.05
CA ARG A 46 -8.46 12.16 0.45
C ARG A 46 -7.77 12.29 1.82
N GLU A 47 -8.55 12.60 2.85
CA GLU A 47 -8.15 12.82 4.24
C GLU A 47 -8.42 11.60 5.15
N ARG A 48 -9.05 10.55 4.60
CA ARG A 48 -9.38 9.32 5.32
C ARG A 48 -8.34 8.24 5.07
N HIS A 49 -7.68 7.78 6.12
CA HIS A 49 -6.88 6.56 6.07
C HIS A 49 -7.80 5.35 5.93
N LEU A 50 -7.51 4.47 4.95
CA LEU A 50 -8.30 3.26 4.71
C LEU A 50 -7.64 2.04 5.33
N VAL A 51 -6.38 1.79 4.96
CA VAL A 51 -5.61 0.63 5.44
C VAL A 51 -4.13 0.89 5.29
N ARG A 52 -3.34 0.31 6.21
CA ARG A 52 -1.91 0.13 6.04
C ARG A 52 -1.65 -1.34 5.70
N LEU A 53 -1.10 -1.59 4.51
CA LEU A 53 -0.63 -2.89 4.10
C LEU A 53 0.86 -2.96 4.46
N LYS A 54 1.21 -3.91 5.32
CA LYS A 54 2.61 -4.19 5.61
C LYS A 54 3.10 -5.27 4.68
N HIS A 55 4.26 -5.07 4.07
CA HIS A 55 4.90 -6.17 3.37
C HIS A 55 5.25 -7.22 4.41
N GLN A 56 4.60 -8.38 4.33
CA GLN A 56 5.07 -9.53 5.07
C GLN A 56 6.33 -9.95 4.36
N LYS A 57 7.52 -9.62 4.91
CA LYS A 57 8.77 -10.28 4.51
C LYS A 57 8.44 -11.75 4.57
N ARG A 58 8.26 -12.35 3.39
CA ARG A 58 8.12 -13.78 3.24
C ARG A 58 9.42 -14.29 3.83
N GLN A 59 9.36 -14.73 5.08
CA GLN A 59 10.46 -15.39 5.77
C GLN A 59 10.62 -16.69 4.99
N VAL A 60 11.29 -16.60 3.84
CA VAL A 60 11.86 -17.76 3.19
C VAL A 60 13.04 -18.09 4.09
N GLU A 61 12.73 -18.74 5.20
CA GLU A 61 13.70 -19.45 6.02
C GLU A 61 14.24 -20.53 5.09
N LEU A 62 15.41 -20.26 4.53
CA LEU A 62 16.15 -21.21 3.70
C LEU A 62 16.64 -22.33 4.64
N PRO A 63 16.31 -23.61 4.39
CA PRO A 63 16.88 -24.73 5.13
C PRO A 63 18.38 -24.91 4.82
#